data_AF-A0A7X4AHS5-F1
#
_entry.id   AF-A0A7X4AHS5-F1
#
_cell.length_a   1.000
_cell.length_b   1.000
_cell.length_c   1.000
_cell.angle_alpha   90.00
_cell.angle_beta   90.00
_cell.angle_gamma   90.00
#
_symmetry.space_group_name_H-M   'P 1'
#
loop_
_entity.id
_entity.type
_entity.pdbx_description
1 polymer ?
#
loop_
_entity_poly.entity_id
_entity_poly.type
_entity_poly.pdbx_seq_one_letter_code
_entity_poly.pdbx_strand_id
1 'polypeptide(L)'
;MSGGTLSGAELRAAITSAADYLTESARAVDAINVYPVPDGDTGSNMAATLREACDHMLALEEPLAAGQVLATFARGALYGGRGNSGVILSQSLLGLAKGVGEVEELSGDGLAQGLRAASEAAYTAVSEPVEGTMLTVLRAAAGGAE
;
A
#
# COMPACT_ATOMS: atom_id res chain seq x y z
N MET A 1 11.77 -18.33 16.73
CA MET A 1 12.32 -17.01 16.39
C MET A 1 11.48 -16.00 17.13
N SER A 2 12.02 -15.15 18.00
CA SER A 2 11.23 -14.02 18.50
C SER A 2 11.08 -13.06 17.33
N GLY A 3 9.95 -13.10 16.63
CA GLY A 3 9.67 -12.17 15.55
C GLY A 3 9.69 -10.75 16.12
N GLY A 4 10.45 -9.85 15.50
CA GLY A 4 10.41 -8.44 15.84
C GLY A 4 9.03 -7.85 15.52
N THR A 5 8.62 -6.85 16.27
CA THR A 5 7.44 -6.03 16.00
C THR A 5 7.86 -4.64 15.51
N LEU A 6 6.96 -3.94 14.83
CA LEU A 6 7.10 -2.52 14.49
C LEU A 6 6.10 -1.69 15.28
N SER A 7 6.58 -0.68 16.00
CA SER A 7 5.72 0.34 16.60
C SER A 7 5.02 1.19 15.54
N GLY A 8 3.97 1.92 15.92
CA GLY A 8 3.30 2.86 15.02
C GLY A 8 4.23 3.95 14.47
N ALA A 9 5.19 4.42 15.28
CA ALA A 9 6.17 5.42 14.85
C ALA A 9 7.16 4.86 13.80
N GLU A 10 7.67 3.64 14.01
CA GLU A 10 8.53 2.95 13.04
C GLU A 10 7.78 2.64 11.74
N LEU A 11 6.54 2.20 11.86
CA LEU A 11 5.68 1.92 10.70
C LEU A 11 5.39 3.20 9.91
N ARG A 12 5.08 4.32 10.58
CA ARG A 12 4.92 5.64 9.95
C ARG A 12 6.19 6.02 9.17
N ALA A 13 7.37 5.88 9.78
CA ALA A 13 8.64 6.21 9.13
C ALA A 13 8.94 5.30 7.92
N ALA A 14 8.65 4.01 8.03
CA ALA A 14 8.80 3.06 6.93
C ALA A 14 7.87 3.39 5.75
N ILE A 15 6.60 3.71 6.03
CA ILE A 15 5.61 4.09 5.01
C ILE A 15 6.02 5.39 4.31
N THR A 16 6.45 6.42 5.06
CA THR A 16 6.93 7.68 4.47
C THR A 16 8.13 7.43 3.55
N SER A 17 9.10 6.63 3.98
CA SER A 17 10.27 6.30 3.17
C SER A 17 9.90 5.56 1.87
N ALA A 18 8.93 4.64 1.93
CA ALA A 18 8.43 3.93 0.76
C ALA A 18 7.68 4.86 -0.22
N ALA A 19 6.88 5.80 0.30
CA ALA A 19 6.17 6.79 -0.51
C ALA A 19 7.12 7.77 -1.21
N ASP A 20 8.17 8.21 -0.52
CA ASP A 20 9.22 9.05 -1.10
C ASP A 20 9.95 8.31 -2.21
N TYR A 21 10.36 7.06 -1.98
CA TYR A 21 11.03 6.24 -2.99
C TYR A 21 10.16 6.01 -4.24
N LEU A 22 8.86 5.78 -4.07
CA LEU A 22 7.93 5.67 -5.20
C LEU A 22 7.82 7.00 -5.96
N THR A 23 7.76 8.12 -5.25
CA THR A 23 7.71 9.45 -5.85
C THR A 23 8.95 9.72 -6.70
N GLU A 24 10.14 9.39 -6.19
CA GLU A 24 11.41 9.50 -6.93
C GLU A 24 11.46 8.57 -8.15
N SER A 25 10.87 7.37 -8.02
CA SER A 25 10.84 6.35 -9.05
C SER A 25 9.69 6.51 -10.06
N ALA A 26 8.77 7.46 -9.84
CA ALA A 26 7.52 7.58 -10.60
C ALA A 26 7.76 7.63 -12.12
N ARG A 27 8.75 8.40 -12.59
CA ARG A 27 9.11 8.47 -14.01
C ARG A 27 9.61 7.15 -14.58
N ALA A 28 10.34 6.36 -13.79
CA ALA A 28 10.81 5.05 -14.22
C ALA A 28 9.64 4.06 -14.34
N VAL A 29 8.68 4.15 -13.41
CA VAL A 29 7.43 3.37 -13.47
C VAL A 29 6.58 3.79 -14.67
N ASP A 30 6.44 5.09 -14.94
CA ASP A 30 5.75 5.62 -16.12
C ASP A 30 6.40 5.14 -17.42
N ALA A 31 7.73 5.03 -17.46
CA ALA A 31 8.47 4.58 -18.65
C ALA A 31 8.29 3.09 -18.98
N ILE A 32 7.95 2.25 -17.99
CA ILE A 32 7.67 0.82 -18.19
C ILE A 32 6.17 0.52 -18.33
N ASN A 33 5.31 1.54 -18.31
CA ASN A 33 3.88 1.40 -18.49
C ASN A 33 3.55 1.03 -19.95
N VAL A 34 3.57 -0.27 -20.24
CA VAL A 34 3.36 -0.83 -21.59
C VAL A 34 2.02 -1.58 -21.74
N TYR A 35 1.19 -1.68 -20.69
CA TYR A 35 -0.05 -2.46 -20.70
C TYR A 35 -1.16 -1.85 -19.81
N PRO A 36 -2.44 -1.84 -20.21
CA PRO A 36 -2.98 -2.08 -21.56
C PRO A 36 -2.91 -0.83 -22.45
N VAL A 37 -2.74 0.35 -21.85
CA VAL A 37 -2.63 1.64 -22.53
C VAL A 37 -1.37 2.35 -22.01
N PRO A 38 -0.38 2.66 -22.86
CA PRO A 38 0.83 3.38 -22.47
C PRO A 38 0.55 4.88 -22.39
N ASP A 39 -0.32 5.29 -21.47
CA ASP A 39 -0.60 6.69 -21.16
C ASP A 39 0.50 7.35 -20.32
N GLY A 40 1.45 6.56 -19.81
CA GLY A 40 2.65 7.03 -19.12
C GLY A 40 2.35 7.73 -17.80
N ASP A 41 1.26 7.36 -17.12
CA ASP A 41 0.82 8.04 -15.90
C ASP A 41 0.76 7.13 -14.65
N THR A 42 1.09 5.83 -14.77
CA THR A 42 0.97 4.86 -13.68
C THR A 42 1.75 5.25 -12.42
N GLY A 43 3.04 5.56 -12.56
CA GLY A 43 3.89 5.98 -11.47
C GLY A 43 3.45 7.33 -10.90
N SER A 44 3.11 8.29 -11.77
CA SER A 44 2.60 9.59 -11.35
C SER A 44 1.28 9.49 -10.56
N ASN A 45 0.37 8.62 -10.98
CA ASN A 45 -0.89 8.32 -10.31
C ASN A 45 -0.67 7.67 -8.94
N MET A 46 0.17 6.63 -8.87
CA MET A 46 0.47 5.96 -7.61
C MET A 46 1.18 6.90 -6.61
N ALA A 47 2.14 7.71 -7.07
CA ALA A 47 2.83 8.68 -6.22
C ALA A 47 1.88 9.75 -5.67
N ALA A 48 0.96 10.27 -6.49
CA ALA A 48 -0.06 11.21 -6.04
C ALA A 48 -0.99 10.59 -4.98
N THR A 49 -1.39 9.33 -5.18
CA THR A 49 -2.21 8.58 -4.22
C THR A 49 -1.47 8.37 -2.89
N LEU A 50 -0.19 7.99 -2.92
CA LEU A 50 0.58 7.81 -1.69
C LEU A 50 0.87 9.12 -0.95
N ARG A 51 1.02 10.24 -1.67
CA ARG A 51 1.19 11.56 -1.03
C ARG A 51 -0.03 11.92 -0.18
N GLU A 52 -1.23 11.82 -0.76
CA GLU A 52 -2.48 12.08 -0.01
C GLU A 52 -2.64 11.14 1.20
N ALA A 53 -2.25 9.87 1.02
CA ALA A 53 -2.23 8.86 2.08
C ALA A 53 -1.28 9.24 3.22
N CYS A 54 -0.06 9.67 2.88
CA CYS A 54 0.93 10.14 3.85
C CYS A 54 0.45 11.40 4.58
N ASP A 55 -0.12 12.37 3.89
CA ASP A 55 -0.61 13.61 4.52
C ASP A 55 -1.66 13.31 5.60
N HIS A 56 -2.57 12.36 5.34
CA HIS A 56 -3.54 11.89 6.33
C HIS A 56 -2.88 11.20 7.53
N MET A 57 -1.94 10.29 7.27
CA MET A 57 -1.21 9.56 8.30
C MET A 57 -0.35 10.48 9.17
N LEU A 58 0.31 11.47 8.56
CA LEU A 58 1.21 12.41 9.24
C LEU A 58 0.47 13.42 10.12
N ALA A 59 -0.83 13.61 9.90
CA ALA A 59 -1.69 14.42 10.76
C ALA A 59 -2.08 13.74 12.09
N LEU A 60 -1.72 12.46 12.29
CA LEU A 60 -1.94 11.76 13.54
C LEU A 60 -1.02 12.28 14.66
N GLU A 61 -1.59 12.49 15.84
CA GLU A 61 -0.86 12.86 17.05
C GLU A 61 -0.38 11.60 17.81
N GLU A 62 0.74 11.73 18.53
CA GLU A 62 1.29 10.66 19.36
C GLU A 62 0.45 10.46 20.66
N PRO A 63 0.42 9.23 21.22
CA PRO A 63 1.11 8.03 20.79
C PRO A 63 0.42 7.33 19.60
N LEU A 64 1.22 6.70 18.73
CA LEU A 64 0.72 5.98 17.55
C LEU A 64 0.63 4.46 17.72
N ALA A 65 -0.58 3.92 17.57
CA ALA A 65 -0.80 2.49 17.35
C ALA A 65 -0.59 2.12 15.86
N ALA A 66 0.07 1.00 15.59
CA ALA A 66 0.37 0.56 14.22
C ALA A 66 -0.88 0.35 13.36
N GLY A 67 -1.95 -0.22 13.92
CA GLY A 67 -3.23 -0.38 13.23
C GLY A 67 -3.87 0.96 12.84
N GLN A 68 -3.80 1.96 13.72
CA GLN A 68 -4.32 3.31 13.44
C GLN A 68 -3.56 4.00 12.31
N VAL A 69 -2.22 3.86 12.30
CA VAL A 69 -1.36 4.38 11.24
C VAL A 69 -1.76 3.79 9.88
N LEU A 70 -1.88 2.47 9.79
CA LEU A 70 -2.28 1.79 8.54
C LEU A 70 -3.70 2.16 8.11
N ALA A 71 -4.65 2.18 9.04
CA ALA A 71 -6.04 2.52 8.73
C ALA A 71 -6.16 3.94 8.19
N THR A 72 -5.44 4.89 8.78
CA THR A 72 -5.46 6.30 8.35
C THR A 72 -4.77 6.48 7.02
N PHE A 73 -3.61 5.84 6.83
CA PHE A 73 -2.90 5.82 5.54
C PHE A 73 -3.76 5.25 4.42
N ALA A 74 -4.35 4.07 4.63
CA ALA A 74 -5.24 3.43 3.65
C ALA A 74 -6.47 4.29 3.32
N ARG A 75 -7.02 4.99 4.31
CA ARG A 75 -8.14 5.92 4.10
C ARG A 75 -7.73 7.14 3.27
N GLY A 76 -6.55 7.72 3.53
CA GLY A 76 -6.02 8.82 2.71
C GLY A 76 -5.76 8.36 1.27
N ALA A 77 -5.26 7.14 1.07
CA ALA A 77 -5.10 6.57 -0.27
C ALA A 77 -6.46 6.45 -1.01
N LEU A 78 -7.53 6.06 -0.32
CA LEU A 78 -8.88 6.02 -0.92
C LEU A 78 -9.37 7.41 -1.35
N TYR A 79 -9.12 8.45 -0.57
CA TYR A 79 -9.48 9.83 -0.94
C TYR A 79 -8.62 10.37 -2.08
N GLY A 80 -7.35 10.00 -2.13
CA GLY A 80 -6.38 10.43 -3.15
C GLY A 80 -6.23 9.51 -4.35
N GLY A 81 -7.09 8.49 -4.50
CA GLY A 81 -6.99 7.53 -5.60
C GLY A 81 -7.08 8.22 -6.96
N ARG A 82 -6.04 8.11 -7.79
CA ARG A 82 -5.99 8.69 -9.15
C ARG A 82 -5.75 7.63 -10.21
N GLY A 83 -6.54 7.67 -11.28
CA GLY A 83 -6.47 6.69 -12.36
C GLY A 83 -6.69 5.25 -11.86
N ASN A 84 -6.45 4.28 -12.74
CA ASN A 84 -6.66 2.86 -12.40
C ASN A 84 -5.62 2.37 -11.37
N SER A 85 -4.34 2.72 -11.58
CA SER A 85 -3.24 2.29 -10.72
C SER A 85 -3.35 2.83 -9.29
N GLY A 86 -3.78 4.09 -9.14
CA GLY A 86 -4.07 4.66 -7.82
C GLY A 86 -5.25 3.96 -7.15
N VAL A 87 -6.36 3.72 -7.87
CA VAL A 87 -7.53 3.01 -7.31
C VAL A 87 -7.17 1.60 -6.84
N ILE A 88 -6.45 0.81 -7.64
CA ILE A 88 -6.04 -0.55 -7.25
C ILE A 88 -5.12 -0.50 -6.03
N LEU A 89 -4.15 0.42 -6.01
CA LEU A 89 -3.26 0.63 -4.87
C LEU A 89 -4.07 0.97 -3.61
N SER A 90 -5.03 1.90 -3.68
CA SER A 90 -5.90 2.26 -2.56
C SER A 90 -6.71 1.06 -2.04
N GLN A 91 -7.23 0.20 -2.93
CA GLN A 91 -7.94 -1.01 -2.51
C GLN A 91 -7.00 -2.02 -1.84
N SER A 92 -5.77 -2.19 -2.36
CA SER A 92 -4.78 -3.06 -1.72
C SER A 92 -4.39 -2.57 -0.32
N LEU A 93 -4.21 -1.26 -0.14
CA LEU A 93 -3.88 -0.66 1.16
C LEU A 93 -5.05 -0.78 2.14
N LEU A 94 -6.29 -0.65 1.65
CA LEU A 94 -7.48 -0.93 2.46
C LEU A 94 -7.53 -2.40 2.89
N GLY A 95 -7.21 -3.33 1.98
CA GLY A 95 -7.08 -4.75 2.30
C GLY A 95 -6.01 -5.00 3.36
N LEU A 96 -4.83 -4.39 3.21
CA LEU A 96 -3.72 -4.45 4.16
C LEU A 96 -4.16 -4.01 5.56
N ALA A 97 -4.74 -2.82 5.67
CA ALA A 97 -5.19 -2.27 6.95
C ALA A 97 -6.27 -3.14 7.60
N LYS A 98 -7.20 -3.69 6.82
CA LYS A 98 -8.24 -4.61 7.32
C LYS A 98 -7.66 -5.95 7.80
N GLY A 99 -6.70 -6.50 7.06
CA GLY A 99 -6.05 -7.77 7.41
C GLY A 99 -5.19 -7.66 8.66
N VAL A 100 -4.52 -6.51 8.86
CA VAL A 100 -3.77 -6.23 10.11
C VAL A 100 -4.72 -5.95 11.28
N GLY A 101 -5.76 -5.15 11.05
CA GLY A 101 -6.71 -4.77 12.10
C GLY A 101 -6.17 -3.75 13.10
N GLU A 102 -6.82 -3.67 14.26
CA GLU A 102 -6.44 -2.77 15.35
C GLU A 102 -5.36 -3.44 16.22
N VAL A 103 -4.12 -2.97 16.08
CA VAL A 103 -2.96 -3.47 16.83
C VAL A 103 -2.10 -2.31 17.30
N GLU A 104 -1.52 -2.43 18.50
CA GLU A 104 -0.54 -1.46 19.03
C GLU A 104 0.78 -1.52 18.24
N GLU A 105 1.26 -2.73 17.98
CA GLU A 105 2.47 -2.99 17.19
C GLU A 105 2.19 -4.03 16.11
N LEU A 106 2.85 -3.89 14.96
CA LEU A 106 2.73 -4.79 13.83
C LEU A 106 3.73 -5.94 13.95
N SER A 107 3.22 -7.17 14.07
CA SER A 107 4.04 -8.40 14.03
C SER A 107 4.26 -8.88 12.59
N GLY A 108 5.25 -9.77 12.41
CA GLY A 108 5.45 -10.46 11.13
C GLY A 108 4.21 -11.23 10.66
N ASP A 109 3.55 -11.97 11.56
CA ASP A 109 2.31 -12.70 11.24
C ASP A 109 1.17 -11.76 10.86
N GLY A 110 1.06 -10.61 11.53
CA GLY A 110 0.09 -9.57 11.18
C GLY A 110 0.36 -8.97 9.81
N LEU A 111 1.62 -8.74 9.47
CA LEU A 111 2.02 -8.27 8.13
C LEU A 111 1.69 -9.32 7.06
N ALA A 112 1.96 -10.61 7.30
CA ALA A 112 1.63 -11.69 6.37
C ALA A 112 0.11 -11.75 6.10
N GLN A 113 -0.70 -11.71 7.16
CA GLN A 113 -2.17 -11.65 7.05
C GLN A 113 -2.63 -10.41 6.29
N GLY A 114 -2.04 -9.25 6.59
CA GLY A 114 -2.27 -8.00 5.90
C GLY A 114 -1.96 -8.08 4.40
N LEU A 115 -0.81 -8.63 4.02
CA LEU A 115 -0.40 -8.77 2.61
C LEU A 115 -1.33 -9.70 1.84
N ARG A 116 -1.77 -10.80 2.46
CA ARG A 116 -2.78 -11.70 1.87
C ARG A 116 -4.08 -10.93 1.60
N ALA A 117 -4.60 -10.20 2.60
CA ALA A 117 -5.80 -9.39 2.45
C ALA A 117 -5.64 -8.26 1.41
N ALA A 118 -4.45 -7.66 1.31
CA ALA A 118 -4.13 -6.65 0.30
C ALA A 118 -4.20 -7.23 -1.12
N SER A 119 -3.63 -8.42 -1.33
CA SER A 119 -3.71 -9.13 -2.60
C SER A 119 -5.17 -9.42 -2.96
N GLU A 120 -5.94 -10.04 -2.06
CA GLU A 120 -7.35 -10.36 -2.31
C GLU A 120 -8.19 -9.12 -2.67
N ALA A 121 -7.99 -8.01 -1.96
CA ALA A 121 -8.68 -6.75 -2.23
C ALA A 121 -8.31 -6.18 -3.61
N ALA A 122 -7.04 -6.24 -4.00
CA ALA A 122 -6.57 -5.76 -5.29
C ALA A 122 -7.16 -6.57 -6.46
N TYR A 123 -7.20 -7.90 -6.35
CA TYR A 123 -7.83 -8.75 -7.37
C TYR A 123 -9.34 -8.52 -7.46
N THR A 124 -10.00 -8.30 -6.33
CA THR A 124 -11.46 -8.01 -6.31
C THR A 124 -11.80 -6.65 -6.91
N ALA A 125 -10.87 -5.68 -6.83
CA ALA A 125 -11.06 -4.34 -7.37
C ALA A 125 -11.02 -4.26 -8.90
N VAL A 126 -10.54 -5.33 -9.57
CA VAL A 126 -10.33 -5.36 -11.02
C VAL A 126 -11.28 -6.39 -11.64
N SER A 127 -12.14 -5.95 -12.57
CA SER A 127 -13.12 -6.84 -13.22
C SER A 127 -12.48 -7.99 -14.01
N GLU A 128 -11.34 -7.73 -14.65
CA GLU A 128 -10.56 -8.70 -15.42
C GLU A 128 -9.09 -8.65 -14.97
N PRO A 129 -8.72 -9.37 -13.90
CA PRO A 129 -7.38 -9.33 -13.34
C PRO A 129 -6.37 -10.02 -14.27
N VAL A 130 -5.24 -9.35 -14.51
CA VAL A 130 -4.17 -9.83 -15.40
C VAL A 130 -2.84 -9.90 -14.64
N GLU A 131 -2.16 -11.04 -14.76
CA GLU A 131 -0.81 -11.24 -14.25
C GLU A 131 0.23 -10.52 -15.13
N GLY A 132 1.37 -10.15 -14.57
CA GLY A 132 2.32 -9.20 -15.16
C GLY A 132 2.03 -7.74 -14.77
N THR A 133 1.16 -7.52 -13.79
CA THR A 133 0.82 -6.20 -13.22
C THR A 133 1.18 -6.14 -11.74
N MET A 134 0.85 -5.04 -11.05
CA MET A 134 1.01 -4.95 -9.59
C MET A 134 0.29 -6.07 -8.82
N LEU A 135 -0.76 -6.67 -9.40
CA LEU A 135 -1.47 -7.82 -8.83
C LEU A 135 -0.53 -9.02 -8.63
N THR A 136 0.40 -9.25 -9.56
CA THR A 136 1.39 -10.32 -9.47
C THR A 136 2.35 -10.09 -8.32
N VAL A 137 2.80 -8.84 -8.15
CA VAL A 137 3.73 -8.46 -7.08
C VAL A 137 3.06 -8.59 -5.71
N LEU A 138 1.82 -8.13 -5.56
CA LEU A 138 1.06 -8.25 -4.32
C LEU A 138 0.85 -9.73 -3.93
N ARG A 139 0.46 -10.57 -4.89
CA ARG A 139 0.31 -12.02 -4.64
C ARG A 139 1.62 -12.67 -4.24
N ALA A 140 2.72 -12.35 -4.93
CA ALA A 140 4.04 -12.90 -4.63
C ALA A 140 4.53 -12.44 -3.25
N ALA A 141 4.29 -11.18 -2.88
CA ALA A 141 4.62 -10.65 -1.56
C ALA A 141 3.83 -11.36 -0.45
N ALA A 142 2.53 -11.60 -0.65
CA ALA A 142 1.71 -12.36 0.28
C ALA A 142 2.25 -13.79 0.46
N GLY A 143 2.49 -14.51 -0.64
CA GLY A 143 3.01 -15.89 -0.57
C GLY A 143 4.43 -15.99 -0.02
N GLY A 144 5.24 -14.94 -0.11
CA GLY A 144 6.60 -14.91 0.46
C GLY A 144 6.67 -14.54 1.94
N ALA A 145 5.57 -14.00 2.49
CA ALA A 145 5.47 -13.64 3.91
C ALA A 145 4.89 -14.77 4.78
N GLU A 146 4.35 -15.82 4.14
CA GLU A 146 3.80 -17.04 4.76
C GLU A 146 4.89 -18.10 5.00
#